data_AF-A0A2G5BGB8-F1
#
_entry.id   AF-A0A2G5BGB8-F1
#
_cell.length_a   1.000
_cell.length_b   1.000
_cell.length_c   1.000
_cell.angle_alpha   90.00
_cell.angle_beta   90.00
_cell.angle_gamma   90.00
#
_symmetry.space_group_name_H-M   'P 1'
#
loop_
_entity.id
_entity.type
_entity.pdbx_description
1 polymer ?
#
loop_
_entity_poly.entity_id
_entity_poly.type
_entity_poly.pdbx_seq_one_letter_code
_entity_poly.pdbx_strand_id
1 'polypeptide(L)'
;MLQKYANFVVGNASQVNSIENGLRMLTYVLPGRFADAELASEAIYTLLSFVGVYHDGLLAKAAKSGLLVDRQGKPVKVDTTPFNRYHDQLSRDSDLYRVATLLLNGLQFSEKLIEMIIVKKFGEKLRWKIVSWIEITKVVLRLNLLQLSGHRMVTGAVVPERMVDPAMLGTTKQANFSEDMPTPESAGGRWKGNRSGLEFKSVRDILQNSEGNANLGLYITGEMRDPEGVAPAQSLVRRYGALGLAGELLFILRPLIYIIGIRKMGRRDWRPWALSLLIELASRQMVRTDLHIDKKGQPEHTIEREELSRRKWLFLYYLLRSPFFDRFTESRLTRAANWCGNKPLLSLLSALIQDYKPLWQQYYFYTAGS
;
A
#
# COMPACT_ATOMS: atom_id res chain seq x y z
N MET A 1 -25.81 17.76 -0.45
CA MET A 1 -25.03 17.30 -1.62
C MET A 1 -24.10 16.13 -1.27
N LEU A 2 -23.24 16.24 -0.24
CA LEU A 2 -22.28 15.18 0.15
C LEU A 2 -22.92 13.82 0.46
N GLN A 3 -24.06 13.77 1.18
CA GLN A 3 -24.75 12.50 1.47
C GLN A 3 -25.32 11.83 0.22
N LYS A 4 -25.85 12.61 -0.75
CA LYS A 4 -26.33 12.07 -2.03
C LYS A 4 -25.19 11.44 -2.83
N TYR A 5 -24.03 12.10 -2.83
CA TYR A 5 -22.81 11.57 -3.44
C TYR A 5 -22.32 10.29 -2.74
N ALA A 6 -22.30 10.29 -1.41
CA ALA A 6 -21.92 9.10 -0.63
C ALA A 6 -22.80 7.90 -0.96
N ASN A 7 -24.12 8.07 -1.00
CA ASN A 7 -25.06 7.01 -1.35
C ASN A 7 -24.87 6.54 -2.80
N PHE A 8 -24.59 7.46 -3.72
CA PHE A 8 -24.27 7.12 -5.11
C PHE A 8 -23.00 6.27 -5.23
N VAL A 9 -21.92 6.66 -4.53
CA VAL A 9 -20.65 5.93 -4.53
C VAL A 9 -20.82 4.53 -3.93
N VAL A 10 -21.52 4.42 -2.80
CA VAL A 10 -21.80 3.13 -2.15
C VAL A 10 -22.65 2.23 -3.04
N GLY A 11 -23.69 2.76 -3.68
CA GLY A 11 -24.58 1.99 -4.57
C GLY A 11 -23.95 1.57 -5.90
N ASN A 12 -22.88 2.24 -6.34
CA ASN A 12 -22.17 1.97 -7.60
C ASN A 12 -20.68 1.71 -7.40
N ALA A 13 -20.29 1.15 -6.24
CA ALA A 13 -18.89 1.01 -5.84
C ALA A 13 -18.01 0.30 -6.88
N SER A 14 -18.53 -0.76 -7.52
CA SER A 14 -17.84 -1.52 -8.57
C SER A 14 -17.55 -0.67 -9.81
N GLN A 15 -18.53 0.13 -10.26
CA GLN A 15 -18.42 1.01 -11.42
C GLN A 15 -17.45 2.17 -11.14
N VAL A 16 -17.58 2.79 -9.97
CA VAL A 16 -16.69 3.89 -9.54
C VAL A 16 -15.24 3.41 -9.50
N ASN A 17 -14.99 2.22 -8.92
CA ASN A 17 -13.66 1.61 -8.90
C ASN A 17 -13.11 1.32 -10.31
N SER A 18 -13.96 0.82 -11.22
CA SER A 18 -13.55 0.55 -12.60
C SER A 18 -13.16 1.83 -13.34
N ILE A 19 -13.93 2.90 -13.15
CA ILE A 19 -13.61 4.24 -13.70
C ILE A 19 -12.31 4.76 -13.08
N GLU A 20 -12.15 4.65 -11.76
CA GLU A 20 -10.93 5.09 -11.06
C GLU A 20 -9.70 4.37 -11.61
N ASN A 21 -9.75 3.03 -11.72
CA ASN A 21 -8.64 2.24 -12.25
C ASN A 21 -8.36 2.54 -13.72
N GLY A 22 -9.41 2.73 -14.55
CA GLY A 22 -9.26 3.12 -15.95
C GLY A 22 -8.58 4.49 -16.09
N LEU A 23 -8.99 5.48 -15.28
CA LEU A 23 -8.35 6.80 -15.27
C LEU A 23 -6.91 6.73 -14.76
N ARG A 24 -6.63 5.93 -13.71
CA ARG A 24 -5.25 5.70 -13.25
C ARG A 24 -4.39 5.06 -14.35
N MET A 25 -4.90 4.05 -15.05
CA MET A 25 -4.19 3.46 -16.19
C MET A 25 -3.91 4.49 -17.28
N LEU A 26 -4.87 5.36 -17.58
CA LEU A 26 -4.69 6.44 -18.56
C LEU A 26 -3.57 7.41 -18.13
N THR A 27 -3.46 7.74 -16.84
CA THR A 27 -2.36 8.59 -16.35
C THR A 27 -0.98 8.00 -16.63
N TYR A 28 -0.85 6.67 -16.69
CA TYR A 28 0.42 6.06 -17.01
C TYR A 28 0.80 6.14 -18.49
N VAL A 29 -0.17 6.29 -19.39
CA VAL A 29 0.05 6.27 -20.86
C VAL A 29 0.16 7.69 -21.44
N LEU A 30 -0.32 8.70 -20.71
CA LEU A 30 -0.33 10.09 -21.16
C LEU A 30 1.04 10.78 -21.31
N PRO A 31 2.06 10.52 -20.47
CA PRO A 31 3.37 11.15 -20.61
C PRO A 31 3.94 10.98 -22.03
N GLY A 32 4.56 12.03 -22.57
CA GLY A 32 5.16 12.03 -23.91
C GLY A 32 4.20 12.19 -25.10
N ARG A 33 2.87 12.19 -24.89
CA ARG A 33 1.88 12.25 -26.00
C ARG A 33 1.47 13.66 -26.42
N PHE A 34 1.42 14.60 -25.49
CA PHE A 34 1.07 16.00 -25.74
C PHE A 34 2.01 16.93 -24.98
N ALA A 35 2.10 18.18 -25.41
CA ALA A 35 2.78 19.23 -24.63
C ALA A 35 2.13 19.33 -23.25
N ASP A 36 2.94 19.32 -22.19
CA ASP A 36 2.50 19.34 -20.79
C ASP A 36 1.66 18.14 -20.31
N ALA A 37 1.55 17.07 -21.12
CA ALA A 37 0.82 15.87 -20.73
C ALA A 37 1.37 15.23 -19.45
N GLU A 38 2.67 15.34 -19.21
CA GLU A 38 3.33 14.83 -18.00
C GLU A 38 2.72 15.50 -16.75
N LEU A 39 2.65 16.83 -16.74
CA LEU A 39 2.11 17.59 -15.60
C LEU A 39 0.61 17.30 -15.41
N ALA A 40 -0.15 17.24 -16.51
CA ALA A 40 -1.56 16.91 -16.45
C ALA A 40 -1.80 15.49 -15.91
N SER A 41 -1.00 14.52 -16.35
CA SER A 41 -1.11 13.12 -15.92
C SER A 41 -0.83 12.97 -14.41
N GLU A 42 0.19 13.64 -13.90
CA GLU A 42 0.50 13.64 -12.46
C GLU A 42 -0.55 14.41 -11.65
N ALA A 43 -1.14 15.47 -12.19
CA ALA A 43 -2.25 16.18 -11.54
C ALA A 43 -3.49 15.29 -11.41
N ILE A 44 -3.85 14.56 -12.48
CA ILE A 44 -4.96 13.62 -12.46
C ILE A 44 -4.66 12.46 -11.50
N TYR A 45 -3.43 11.91 -11.52
CA TYR A 45 -3.01 10.86 -10.58
C TYR A 45 -3.13 11.30 -9.12
N THR A 46 -2.65 12.52 -8.82
CA THR A 46 -2.72 13.11 -7.47
C THR A 46 -4.18 13.25 -7.03
N LEU A 47 -5.03 13.82 -7.89
CA LEU A 47 -6.46 14.00 -7.61
C LEU A 47 -7.17 12.67 -7.38
N LEU A 48 -6.96 11.68 -8.27
CA LEU A 48 -7.51 10.33 -8.14
C LEU A 48 -7.07 9.66 -6.85
N SER A 49 -5.83 9.87 -6.41
CA SER A 49 -5.33 9.30 -5.16
C SER A 49 -6.04 9.87 -3.94
N PHE A 50 -6.27 11.19 -3.89
CA PHE A 50 -7.09 11.80 -2.82
C PHE A 50 -8.55 11.35 -2.86
N VAL A 51 -9.15 11.26 -4.06
CA VAL A 51 -10.52 10.78 -4.24
C VAL A 51 -10.66 9.32 -3.81
N GLY A 52 -9.69 8.47 -4.17
CA GLY A 52 -9.65 7.06 -3.78
C GLY A 52 -9.64 6.88 -2.27
N VAL A 53 -8.80 7.64 -1.55
CA VAL A 53 -8.80 7.62 -0.07
C VAL A 53 -10.15 8.05 0.52
N TYR A 54 -10.81 9.04 -0.09
CA TYR A 54 -12.14 9.46 0.34
C TYR A 54 -13.20 8.37 0.10
N HIS A 55 -13.18 7.72 -1.07
CA HIS A 55 -14.07 6.60 -1.41
C HIS A 55 -13.85 5.41 -0.49
N ASP A 56 -12.60 5.05 -0.19
CA ASP A 56 -12.26 3.97 0.74
C ASP A 56 -12.81 4.26 2.14
N GLY A 57 -12.74 5.52 2.60
CA GLY A 57 -13.34 5.95 3.85
C GLY A 57 -14.88 5.86 3.86
N LEU A 58 -15.54 6.12 2.73
CA LEU A 58 -16.99 5.95 2.60
C LEU A 58 -17.39 4.46 2.61
N LEU A 59 -16.66 3.62 1.87
CA LEU A 59 -16.90 2.18 1.81
C LEU A 59 -16.65 1.53 3.18
N ALA A 60 -15.60 1.92 3.89
CA ALA A 60 -15.32 1.42 5.25
C ALA A 60 -16.44 1.79 6.24
N LYS A 61 -17.03 2.99 6.13
CA LYS A 61 -18.20 3.38 6.92
C LYS A 61 -19.44 2.57 6.55
N ALA A 62 -19.70 2.41 5.25
CA ALA A 62 -20.84 1.64 4.75
C ALA A 62 -20.77 0.16 5.18
N ALA A 63 -19.57 -0.43 5.14
CA ALA A 63 -19.28 -1.77 5.63
C ALA A 63 -19.63 -1.93 7.11
N LYS A 64 -19.14 -1.01 7.97
CA LYS A 64 -19.42 -1.03 9.42
C LYS A 64 -20.91 -0.87 9.72
N SER A 65 -21.67 -0.15 8.89
CA SER A 65 -23.12 -0.01 9.01
C SER A 65 -23.94 -1.16 8.39
N GLY A 66 -23.29 -2.19 7.83
CA GLY A 66 -23.97 -3.32 7.21
C GLY A 66 -24.71 -2.99 5.90
N LEU A 67 -24.38 -1.88 5.26
CA LEU A 67 -25.04 -1.41 4.03
C LEU A 67 -24.48 -2.06 2.75
N LEU A 68 -23.35 -2.77 2.86
CA LEU A 68 -22.70 -3.42 1.72
C LEU A 68 -23.22 -4.85 1.56
N VAL A 69 -23.61 -5.16 0.33
CA VAL A 69 -24.19 -6.44 -0.05
C VAL A 69 -23.36 -7.05 -1.18
N ASP A 70 -23.09 -8.35 -1.07
CA ASP A 70 -22.43 -9.12 -2.12
C ASP A 70 -23.36 -9.26 -3.34
N ARG A 71 -22.83 -9.69 -4.48
CA ARG A 71 -23.59 -10.05 -5.69
C ARG A 71 -24.72 -11.03 -5.43
N GLN A 72 -24.62 -11.81 -4.35
CA GLN A 72 -25.59 -12.82 -3.92
C GLN A 72 -26.62 -12.30 -2.90
N GLY A 73 -26.68 -10.99 -2.64
CA GLY A 73 -27.65 -10.44 -1.68
C GLY A 73 -27.27 -10.62 -0.20
N LYS A 74 -26.11 -11.21 0.09
CA LYS A 74 -25.64 -11.43 1.47
C LYS A 74 -24.92 -10.19 2.02
N PRO A 75 -25.12 -9.83 3.31
CA PRO A 75 -24.36 -8.75 3.92
C PRO A 75 -22.87 -9.10 3.93
N VAL A 76 -22.04 -8.22 3.40
CA VAL A 76 -20.59 -8.42 3.36
C VAL A 76 -20.05 -8.20 4.77
N LYS A 77 -19.65 -9.29 5.43
CA LYS A 77 -18.83 -9.19 6.63
C LYS A 77 -17.42 -8.84 6.21
N VAL A 78 -17.01 -7.62 6.50
CA VAL A 78 -15.67 -7.13 6.20
C VAL A 78 -14.75 -7.52 7.35
N ASP A 79 -13.98 -8.59 7.17
CA ASP A 79 -12.89 -8.91 8.08
C ASP A 79 -11.82 -7.83 7.95
N THR A 80 -11.52 -7.14 9.06
CA THR A 80 -10.50 -6.10 9.05
C THR A 80 -9.13 -6.73 8.85
N THR A 81 -8.39 -6.33 7.82
CA THR A 81 -7.02 -6.79 7.61
C THR A 81 -6.16 -6.52 8.85
N PRO A 82 -5.16 -7.37 9.17
CA PRO A 82 -4.27 -7.15 10.32
C PRO A 82 -3.65 -5.74 10.31
N PHE A 83 -3.23 -5.28 9.13
CA PHE A 83 -2.71 -3.94 8.89
C PHE A 83 -3.70 -2.84 9.32
N ASN A 84 -4.95 -2.93 8.86
CA ASN A 84 -5.97 -1.94 9.16
C ASN A 84 -6.32 -1.89 10.65
N ARG A 85 -6.39 -3.04 11.30
CA ARG A 85 -6.68 -3.11 12.73
C ARG A 85 -5.56 -2.49 13.56
N TYR A 86 -4.31 -2.70 13.18
CA TYR A 86 -3.15 -2.07 13.83
C TYR A 86 -3.21 -0.54 13.72
N HIS A 87 -3.41 -0.01 12.51
CA HIS A 87 -3.48 1.42 12.28
C HIS A 87 -4.74 2.09 12.85
N ASP A 88 -5.89 1.40 12.83
CA ASP A 88 -7.13 1.89 13.44
C ASP A 88 -6.99 2.00 14.96
N GLN A 89 -6.33 1.03 15.62
CA GLN A 89 -6.05 1.13 17.05
C GLN A 89 -5.14 2.33 17.35
N LEU A 90 -4.00 2.47 16.67
CA LEU A 90 -3.08 3.59 16.89
C LEU A 90 -3.71 4.97 16.58
N SER A 91 -4.56 5.03 15.56
CA SER A 91 -5.29 6.25 15.20
C SER A 91 -6.38 6.64 16.19
N ARG A 92 -6.89 5.68 16.98
CA ARG A 92 -7.80 5.93 18.11
C ARG A 92 -7.03 6.34 19.36
N ASP A 93 -5.85 5.76 19.57
CA ASP A 93 -5.01 6.06 20.72
C ASP A 93 -4.38 7.46 20.63
N SER A 94 -4.11 7.97 19.42
CA SER A 94 -3.49 9.28 19.21
C SER A 94 -4.02 10.03 17.99
N ASP A 95 -4.56 11.23 18.22
CA ASP A 95 -4.93 12.17 17.15
C ASP A 95 -3.70 12.63 16.35
N LEU A 96 -2.54 12.76 17.00
CA LEU A 96 -1.29 13.12 16.33
C LEU A 96 -0.86 12.03 15.36
N TYR A 97 -1.02 10.76 15.73
CA TYR A 97 -0.75 9.64 14.82
C TYR A 97 -1.64 9.76 13.59
N ARG A 98 -2.96 9.91 13.78
CA ARG A 98 -3.93 10.06 12.70
C ARG A 98 -3.61 11.25 11.77
N VAL A 99 -3.24 12.40 12.32
CA VAL A 99 -2.87 13.58 11.52
C VAL A 99 -1.56 13.33 10.77
N ALA A 100 -0.55 12.73 11.43
CA ALA A 100 0.74 12.45 10.81
C ALA A 100 0.63 11.45 9.66
N THR A 101 -0.20 10.40 9.79
CA THR A 101 -0.45 9.45 8.70
C THR A 101 -1.11 10.14 7.51
N LEU A 102 -2.16 10.95 7.75
CA LEU A 102 -2.87 11.70 6.70
C LEU A 102 -1.95 12.68 5.96
N LEU A 103 -1.13 13.44 6.69
CA LEU A 103 -0.18 14.39 6.09
C LEU A 103 0.91 13.68 5.29
N LEU A 104 1.44 12.57 5.80
CA LEU A 104 2.48 11.80 5.10
C LEU A 104 1.95 11.23 3.78
N ASN A 105 0.75 10.67 3.79
CA ASN A 105 0.11 10.14 2.58
C ASN A 105 -0.21 11.26 1.58
N GLY A 106 -0.74 12.39 2.05
CA GLY A 106 -1.00 13.56 1.19
C GLY A 106 0.26 14.12 0.53
N LEU A 107 1.39 14.12 1.27
CA LEU A 107 2.69 14.49 0.71
C LEU A 107 3.16 13.48 -0.34
N GLN A 108 3.06 12.18 -0.07
CA GLN A 108 3.44 11.13 -1.03
C GLN A 108 2.64 11.20 -2.34
N PHE A 109 1.35 11.55 -2.28
CA PHE A 109 0.53 11.70 -3.50
C PHE A 109 0.89 12.94 -4.31
N SER A 110 1.35 14.02 -3.66
CA SER A 110 1.52 15.33 -4.31
C SER A 110 2.98 15.71 -4.59
N GLU A 111 3.97 15.02 -4.03
CA GLU A 111 5.38 15.42 -4.10
C GLU A 111 5.91 15.53 -5.54
N LYS A 112 5.52 14.60 -6.43
CA LYS A 112 5.92 14.64 -7.84
C LYS A 112 5.33 15.85 -8.54
N LEU A 113 4.02 16.08 -8.37
CA LEU A 113 3.31 17.21 -8.95
C LEU A 113 3.91 18.54 -8.47
N ILE A 114 4.20 18.66 -7.17
CA ILE A 114 4.83 19.85 -6.59
C ILE A 114 6.20 20.07 -7.22
N GLU A 115 7.04 19.03 -7.34
CA GLU A 115 8.35 19.15 -7.97
C GLU A 115 8.24 19.63 -9.41
N MET A 116 7.33 19.04 -10.21
CA MET A 116 7.11 19.43 -11.61
C MET A 116 6.65 20.89 -11.76
N ILE A 117 5.71 21.33 -10.94
CA ILE A 117 5.23 22.72 -10.95
C ILE A 117 6.37 23.68 -10.61
N ILE A 118 7.18 23.35 -9.60
CA ILE A 118 8.28 24.22 -9.17
C ILE A 118 9.38 24.30 -10.23
N VAL A 119 9.76 23.18 -10.83
CA VAL A 119 10.74 23.16 -11.93
C VAL A 119 10.26 24.01 -13.09
N LYS A 120 8.99 23.86 -13.48
CA LYS A 120 8.41 24.59 -14.61
C LYS A 120 8.27 26.09 -14.37
N LYS A 121 7.89 26.52 -13.16
CA LYS A 121 7.60 27.94 -12.86
C LYS A 121 8.77 28.72 -12.26
N PHE A 122 9.63 28.07 -11.47
CA PHE A 122 10.62 28.73 -10.63
C PHE A 122 12.05 28.20 -10.82
N GLY A 123 12.24 27.17 -11.65
CA GLY A 123 13.55 26.63 -12.02
C GLY A 123 14.27 25.80 -10.96
N GLU A 124 15.50 25.40 -11.29
CA GLU A 124 16.28 24.40 -10.53
C GLU A 124 16.69 24.84 -9.11
N LYS A 125 16.96 26.13 -8.88
CA LYS A 125 17.38 26.61 -7.55
C LYS A 125 16.28 26.41 -6.50
N LEU A 126 15.04 26.77 -6.84
CA LEU A 126 13.92 26.63 -5.91
C LEU A 126 13.49 25.16 -5.76
N ARG A 127 13.59 24.38 -6.84
CA ARG A 127 13.33 22.94 -6.83
C ARG A 127 14.07 22.24 -5.70
N TRP A 128 15.41 22.35 -5.63
CA TRP A 128 16.18 21.66 -4.59
C TRP A 128 15.87 22.14 -3.17
N LYS A 129 15.46 23.41 -3.00
CA LYS A 129 14.98 23.93 -1.71
C LYS A 129 13.68 23.25 -1.30
N ILE A 130 12.69 23.18 -2.20
CA ILE A 130 11.39 22.55 -1.93
C ILE A 130 11.53 21.04 -1.73
N VAL A 131 12.29 20.34 -2.57
CA VAL A 131 12.58 18.91 -2.42
C VAL A 131 13.20 18.62 -1.04
N SER A 132 14.13 19.47 -0.59
CA SER A 132 14.72 19.34 0.75
C SER A 132 13.66 19.52 1.85
N TRP A 133 12.78 20.52 1.73
CA TRP A 133 11.70 20.75 2.70
C TRP A 133 10.69 19.61 2.77
N ILE A 134 10.26 19.07 1.62
CA ILE A 134 9.34 17.93 1.57
C ILE A 134 9.95 16.73 2.28
N GLU A 135 11.23 16.44 2.03
CA GLU A 135 11.91 15.29 2.64
C GLU A 135 12.16 15.48 4.13
N ILE A 136 12.45 16.72 4.57
CA ILE A 136 12.54 17.05 6.00
C ILE A 136 11.19 16.79 6.67
N THR A 137 10.09 17.28 6.08
CA THR A 137 8.75 17.06 6.61
C THR A 137 8.41 15.57 6.65
N LYS A 138 8.71 14.79 5.61
CA LYS A 138 8.49 13.33 5.61
C LYS A 138 9.27 12.63 6.73
N VAL A 139 10.54 13.02 6.94
CA VAL A 139 11.34 12.47 8.04
C VAL A 139 10.75 12.82 9.40
N VAL A 140 10.39 14.09 9.62
CA VAL A 140 9.77 14.51 10.89
C VAL A 140 8.49 13.72 11.14
N LEU A 141 7.62 13.57 10.13
CA LEU A 141 6.39 12.78 10.25
C LEU A 141 6.70 11.31 10.58
N ARG A 142 7.64 10.67 9.89
CA ARG A 142 8.04 9.27 10.14
C ARG A 142 8.66 9.06 11.52
N LEU A 143 9.45 10.02 12.01
CA LEU A 143 10.00 9.96 13.37
C LEU A 143 8.90 10.09 14.43
N ASN A 144 7.93 10.98 14.23
CA ASN A 144 6.75 11.06 15.11
C ASN A 144 5.95 9.75 15.08
N LEU A 145 5.73 9.17 13.90
CA LEU A 145 5.04 7.88 13.78
C LEU A 145 5.80 6.75 14.49
N LEU A 146 7.14 6.71 14.40
CA LEU A 146 7.98 5.74 15.11
C LEU A 146 7.87 5.86 16.63
N GLN A 147 7.81 7.09 17.15
CA GLN A 147 7.67 7.34 18.58
C GLN A 147 6.26 6.95 19.07
N LEU A 148 5.22 7.37 18.34
CA LEU A 148 3.82 7.10 18.68
C LEU A 148 3.45 5.61 18.51
N SER A 149 4.08 4.90 17.57
CA SER A 149 3.91 3.45 17.41
C SER A 149 4.63 2.64 18.49
N GLY A 150 5.38 3.29 19.39
CA GLY A 150 6.11 2.63 20.48
C GLY A 150 7.36 1.91 20.00
N HIS A 151 8.10 2.48 19.05
CA HIS A 151 9.34 1.91 18.48
C HIS A 151 9.10 0.66 17.63
N ARG A 152 7.96 0.62 16.93
CA ARG A 152 7.59 -0.43 15.97
C ARG A 152 7.89 0.03 14.55
N MET A 153 8.00 -0.91 13.62
CA MET A 153 8.28 -0.60 12.22
C MET A 153 7.25 0.38 11.64
N VAL A 154 7.76 1.41 10.95
CA VAL A 154 6.93 2.35 10.21
C VAL A 154 6.65 1.74 8.83
N THR A 155 5.39 1.48 8.55
CA THR A 155 4.94 0.93 7.26
C THR A 155 4.96 2.01 6.18
N GLY A 156 5.23 1.63 4.93
CA GLY A 156 5.31 2.58 3.81
C GLY A 156 3.97 2.99 3.23
N ALA A 157 2.99 2.08 3.25
CA ALA A 157 1.59 2.45 3.20
C ALA A 157 1.19 2.85 4.62
N VAL A 158 0.65 4.03 4.80
CA VAL A 158 0.10 4.48 6.09
C VAL A 158 -1.39 4.78 5.98
N VAL A 159 -1.96 4.65 4.77
CA VAL A 159 -3.41 4.62 4.55
C VAL A 159 -3.90 3.21 4.86
N PRO A 160 -5.06 3.05 5.51
CA PRO A 160 -5.75 1.77 5.56
C PRO A 160 -5.85 1.13 4.18
N GLU A 161 -5.49 -0.14 4.07
CA GLU A 161 -5.72 -0.93 2.86
C GLU A 161 -7.21 -0.97 2.55
N ARG A 162 -7.53 -0.96 1.25
CA ARG A 162 -8.91 -1.07 0.79
C ARG A 162 -9.50 -2.39 1.30
N MET A 163 -10.41 -2.27 2.27
CA MET A 163 -10.96 -3.41 3.02
C MET A 163 -11.89 -4.31 2.20
N VAL A 164 -12.45 -3.78 1.12
CA VAL A 164 -13.43 -4.48 0.28
C VAL A 164 -13.01 -4.32 -1.15
N ASP A 165 -12.81 -5.43 -1.87
CA ASP A 165 -12.69 -5.36 -3.31
C ASP A 165 -14.06 -4.93 -3.89
N PRO A 166 -14.17 -3.74 -4.49
CA PRO A 166 -15.42 -3.26 -5.03
C PRO A 166 -15.94 -4.15 -6.17
N ALA A 167 -15.09 -4.99 -6.76
CA ALA A 167 -15.50 -5.99 -7.75
C ALA A 167 -16.44 -7.06 -7.15
N MET A 168 -16.30 -7.38 -5.86
CA MET A 168 -17.14 -8.35 -5.16
C MET A 168 -18.49 -7.76 -4.72
N LEU A 169 -18.66 -6.44 -4.76
CA LEU A 169 -19.92 -5.80 -4.37
C LEU A 169 -20.99 -5.97 -5.46
N GLY A 170 -22.18 -6.39 -5.04
CA GLY A 170 -23.38 -6.36 -5.89
C GLY A 170 -23.90 -4.94 -6.05
N THR A 171 -24.65 -4.67 -7.11
CA THR A 171 -25.41 -3.42 -7.18
C THR A 171 -26.62 -3.52 -6.25
N THR A 172 -26.96 -2.47 -5.51
CA THR A 172 -28.15 -2.46 -4.63
C THR A 172 -29.44 -2.82 -5.39
N LYS A 173 -29.47 -2.66 -6.71
CA LYS A 173 -30.58 -3.07 -7.59
C LYS A 173 -30.71 -4.59 -7.81
N GLN A 174 -29.68 -5.38 -7.51
CA GLN A 174 -29.71 -6.86 -7.57
C GLN A 174 -30.21 -7.49 -6.27
N ALA A 175 -30.50 -6.69 -5.23
CA ALA A 175 -31.05 -7.18 -3.97
C ALA A 175 -32.56 -7.47 -4.01
N ASN A 176 -33.24 -7.23 -5.15
CA ASN A 176 -34.64 -7.59 -5.33
C ASN A 176 -34.75 -8.79 -6.29
N PHE A 177 -35.34 -9.88 -5.78
CA PHE A 177 -35.62 -11.18 -6.40
C PHE A 177 -34.49 -12.20 -6.41
N SER A 178 -34.21 -12.73 -5.22
CA SER A 178 -33.96 -14.17 -5.04
C SER A 178 -34.72 -14.59 -3.77
N GLU A 179 -35.99 -14.95 -3.94
CA GLU A 179 -36.85 -15.54 -2.89
C GLU A 179 -36.49 -17.01 -2.58
N ASP A 180 -35.29 -17.47 -2.92
CA ASP A 180 -34.79 -18.77 -2.47
C ASP A 180 -33.73 -18.57 -1.38
N MET A 181 -34.20 -18.10 -0.23
CA MET A 181 -33.55 -18.44 1.03
C MET A 181 -34.01 -19.86 1.39
N PRO A 182 -33.12 -20.86 1.47
CA PRO A 182 -33.46 -22.10 2.13
C PRO A 182 -33.80 -21.74 3.57
N THR A 183 -35.03 -22.03 3.98
CA THR A 183 -35.44 -22.06 5.39
C THR A 183 -34.41 -22.87 6.18
N PRO A 184 -33.97 -22.43 7.37
CA PRO A 184 -32.94 -23.10 8.15
C PRO A 184 -33.43 -24.40 8.84
N GLU A 185 -34.35 -25.12 8.21
CA GLU A 185 -34.94 -26.35 8.74
C GLU A 185 -34.31 -27.64 8.18
N SER A 186 -33.31 -27.53 7.30
CA SER A 186 -32.62 -28.69 6.73
C SER A 186 -31.08 -28.58 6.75
N ALA A 187 -30.55 -27.97 7.81
CA ALA A 187 -29.13 -28.11 8.16
C ALA A 187 -29.02 -29.08 9.34
N GLY A 188 -28.27 -30.17 9.15
CA GLY A 188 -28.01 -31.22 10.14
C GLY A 188 -27.74 -30.69 11.56
N GLY A 189 -28.15 -31.53 12.52
CA GLY A 189 -28.20 -31.26 13.95
C GLY A 189 -27.07 -30.38 14.49
N ARG A 190 -27.39 -29.14 14.85
CA ARG A 190 -26.51 -28.32 15.68
C ARG A 190 -26.49 -28.91 17.08
N TRP A 191 -25.30 -29.28 17.56
CA TRP A 191 -25.08 -29.71 18.92
C TRP A 191 -24.94 -28.49 19.83
N LYS A 192 -25.74 -28.41 20.89
CA LYS A 192 -25.67 -27.35 21.89
C LYS A 192 -25.01 -27.87 23.16
N GLY A 193 -23.96 -27.21 23.62
CA GLY A 193 -23.29 -27.57 24.86
C GLY A 193 -24.15 -27.24 26.08
N ASN A 194 -24.44 -28.24 26.92
CA ASN A 194 -25.31 -28.09 28.10
C ASN A 194 -24.81 -27.07 29.15
N ARG A 195 -23.50 -26.76 29.19
CA ARG A 195 -22.90 -25.82 30.15
C ARG A 195 -22.59 -24.45 29.57
N SER A 196 -22.19 -24.40 28.29
CA SER A 196 -21.77 -23.17 27.63
C SER A 196 -22.90 -22.52 26.83
N GLY A 197 -23.97 -23.25 26.52
CA GLY A 197 -25.05 -22.79 25.66
C GLY A 197 -24.64 -22.54 24.20
N LEU A 198 -23.38 -22.83 23.85
CA LEU A 198 -22.83 -22.62 22.52
C LEU A 198 -23.33 -23.70 21.57
N GLU A 199 -23.75 -23.28 20.38
CA GLU A 199 -24.22 -24.14 19.30
C GLU A 199 -23.10 -24.37 18.29
N PHE A 200 -22.80 -25.64 18.01
CA PHE A 200 -21.81 -26.06 17.02
C PHE A 200 -22.47 -26.99 16.01
N LYS A 201 -21.94 -27.08 14.78
CA LYS A 201 -22.35 -28.13 13.86
C LYS A 201 -21.95 -29.49 14.42
N SER A 202 -22.83 -30.49 14.36
CA SER A 202 -22.50 -31.84 14.82
C SER A 202 -21.37 -32.42 13.97
N VAL A 203 -20.36 -32.99 14.64
CA VAL A 203 -19.23 -33.69 13.99
C VAL A 203 -19.73 -34.83 13.09
N ARG A 204 -20.86 -35.46 13.44
CA ARG A 204 -21.46 -36.51 12.62
C ARG A 204 -21.94 -35.99 11.26
N ASP A 205 -22.48 -34.78 11.20
CA ASP A 205 -22.98 -34.19 9.95
C ASP A 205 -21.83 -33.71 9.05
N ILE A 206 -20.72 -33.30 9.67
CA ILE A 206 -19.47 -32.95 8.95
C ILE A 206 -18.86 -34.21 8.32
N LEU A 207 -18.97 -35.37 8.99
CA LEU A 207 -18.45 -36.66 8.53
C LEU A 207 -19.39 -37.39 7.55
N GLN A 208 -20.71 -37.20 7.66
CA GLN A 208 -21.70 -37.91 6.82
C GLN A 208 -21.84 -37.31 5.41
N ASN A 209 -21.52 -36.03 5.22
CA ASN A 209 -21.66 -35.36 3.92
C ASN A 209 -20.52 -35.66 2.92
N SER A 210 -19.57 -36.58 3.20
CA SER A 210 -18.52 -36.94 2.23
C SER A 210 -17.63 -38.11 2.65
N GLU A 211 -17.04 -38.78 1.65
CA GLU A 211 -16.04 -39.85 1.73
C GLU A 211 -14.79 -39.50 2.58
N GLY A 212 -14.84 -39.79 3.89
CA GLY A 212 -13.66 -39.95 4.75
C GLY A 212 -13.04 -38.68 5.38
N ASN A 213 -11.90 -38.89 6.05
CA ASN A 213 -11.19 -37.92 6.93
C ASN A 213 -10.67 -36.64 6.24
N ALA A 214 -10.71 -36.55 4.90
CA ALA A 214 -10.16 -35.43 4.14
C ALA A 214 -10.94 -34.11 4.38
N ASN A 215 -12.26 -34.18 4.57
CA ASN A 215 -13.09 -32.99 4.76
C ASN A 215 -13.10 -32.45 6.19
N LEU A 216 -12.75 -33.26 7.21
CA LEU A 216 -12.53 -32.73 8.55
C LEU A 216 -11.30 -31.81 8.58
N GLY A 217 -10.23 -32.19 7.87
CA GLY A 217 -9.06 -31.34 7.69
C GLY A 217 -9.40 -30.02 6.99
N LEU A 218 -10.22 -30.06 5.93
CA LEU A 218 -10.68 -28.86 5.22
C LEU A 218 -11.63 -27.99 6.07
N TYR A 219 -12.51 -28.61 6.85
CA TYR A 219 -13.40 -27.89 7.77
C TYR A 219 -12.61 -27.22 8.90
N ILE A 220 -11.68 -27.95 9.53
CA ILE A 220 -10.81 -27.41 10.58
C ILE A 220 -9.91 -26.32 10.00
N THR A 221 -9.32 -26.52 8.83
CA THR A 221 -8.47 -25.51 8.18
C THR A 221 -9.28 -24.28 7.77
N GLY A 222 -10.54 -24.46 7.35
CA GLY A 222 -11.44 -23.36 7.01
C GLY A 222 -11.99 -22.60 8.22
N GLU A 223 -12.12 -23.26 9.37
CA GLU A 223 -12.61 -22.66 10.62
C GLU A 223 -11.46 -22.17 11.53
N MET A 224 -10.23 -22.65 11.32
CA MET A 224 -9.03 -22.15 11.97
C MET A 224 -8.82 -20.69 11.59
N ARG A 225 -9.14 -19.79 12.52
CA ARG A 225 -8.79 -18.38 12.40
C ARG A 225 -7.27 -18.25 12.41
N ASP A 226 -6.73 -17.51 11.47
CA ASP A 226 -5.31 -17.16 11.47
C ASP A 226 -4.92 -16.62 12.85
N PRO A 227 -3.76 -17.01 13.41
CA PRO A 227 -3.30 -16.52 14.70
C PRO A 227 -3.27 -14.99 14.76
N GLU A 228 -2.90 -14.36 13.65
CA GLU A 228 -2.94 -12.91 13.47
C GLU A 228 -4.37 -12.37 13.48
N GLY A 229 -5.35 -13.09 12.94
CA GLY A 229 -6.76 -12.71 12.95
C GLY A 229 -7.36 -12.54 14.35
N VAL A 230 -6.79 -13.21 15.35
CA VAL A 230 -7.27 -13.17 16.76
C VAL A 230 -6.33 -12.36 17.68
N ALA A 231 -5.08 -12.13 17.25
CA ALA A 231 -4.10 -11.41 18.04
C ALA A 231 -4.51 -9.93 18.31
N PRO A 232 -4.17 -9.37 19.48
CA PRO A 232 -4.39 -7.95 19.77
C PRO A 232 -3.59 -7.08 18.78
N ALA A 233 -4.11 -5.91 18.39
CA ALA A 233 -3.52 -5.18 17.28
C ALA A 233 -2.06 -4.77 17.54
N GLN A 234 -1.72 -4.44 18.79
CA GLN A 234 -0.36 -4.09 19.19
C GLN A 234 0.67 -5.22 19.08
N SER A 235 0.23 -6.49 19.01
CA SER A 235 1.12 -7.64 18.80
C SER A 235 1.21 -8.07 17.35
N LEU A 236 0.56 -7.35 16.41
CA LEU A 236 0.68 -7.60 14.98
C LEU A 236 2.00 -7.06 14.40
N VAL A 237 2.65 -6.16 15.14
CA VAL A 237 3.96 -5.61 14.79
C VAL A 237 4.83 -5.64 16.03
N ARG A 238 6.00 -6.26 15.91
CA ARG A 238 6.96 -6.38 16.99
C ARG A 238 7.60 -5.04 17.30
N ARG A 239 7.95 -4.86 18.57
CA ARG A 239 8.74 -3.73 19.03
C ARG A 239 10.20 -3.99 18.71
N TYR A 240 10.88 -3.02 18.12
CA TYR A 240 12.30 -3.16 17.85
C TYR A 240 13.14 -3.12 19.13
N GLY A 241 14.22 -3.91 19.13
CA GLY A 241 15.36 -3.73 20.02
C GLY A 241 16.23 -2.55 19.59
N ALA A 242 17.37 -2.37 20.27
CA ALA A 242 18.27 -1.25 19.99
C ALA A 242 18.84 -1.27 18.55
N LEU A 243 19.13 -2.47 18.02
CA LEU A 243 19.65 -2.62 16.65
C LEU A 243 18.54 -2.35 15.63
N GLY A 244 17.34 -2.87 15.86
CA GLY A 244 16.18 -2.63 14.98
C GLY A 244 15.84 -1.15 14.91
N LEU A 245 15.88 -0.46 16.05
CA LEU A 245 15.64 0.97 16.13
C LEU A 245 16.67 1.79 15.37
N ALA A 246 17.96 1.50 15.56
CA ALA A 246 19.01 2.18 14.81
C ALA A 246 18.89 1.92 13.30
N GLY A 247 18.53 0.69 12.91
CA GLY A 247 18.23 0.35 11.53
C GLY A 247 17.03 1.14 10.96
N GLU A 248 15.96 1.30 11.72
CA GLU A 248 14.78 2.06 11.32
C GLU A 248 15.07 3.56 11.19
N LEU A 249 15.84 4.13 12.12
CA LEU A 249 16.28 5.53 12.05
C LEU A 249 17.14 5.78 10.79
N LEU A 250 18.06 4.87 10.47
CA LEU A 250 18.86 4.95 9.24
C LEU A 250 17.97 4.92 7.99
N PHE A 251 16.96 4.04 7.97
CA PHE A 251 16.01 3.96 6.85
C PHE A 251 15.23 5.27 6.67
N ILE A 252 14.74 5.85 7.77
CA ILE A 252 13.99 7.10 7.77
C ILE A 252 14.88 8.26 7.31
N LEU A 253 16.12 8.36 7.80
CA LEU A 253 17.03 9.48 7.52
C LEU A 253 17.70 9.41 6.13
N ARG A 254 17.72 8.22 5.51
CA ARG A 254 18.38 7.97 4.23
C ARG A 254 18.06 9.00 3.12
N PRO A 255 16.80 9.37 2.83
CA PRO A 255 16.50 10.35 1.78
C PRO A 255 17.12 11.73 2.05
N LEU A 256 17.14 12.18 3.31
CA LEU A 256 17.77 13.44 3.71
C LEU A 256 19.28 13.41 3.54
N ILE A 257 19.93 12.34 4.02
CA ILE A 257 21.38 12.18 3.89
C ILE A 257 21.76 12.20 2.40
N TYR A 258 20.97 11.54 1.56
CA TYR A 258 21.20 11.55 0.12
C TYR A 258 21.03 12.94 -0.51
N ILE A 259 19.99 13.70 -0.15
CA ILE A 259 19.78 15.07 -0.66
C ILE A 259 20.91 15.99 -0.23
N ILE A 260 21.32 15.93 1.04
CA ILE A 260 22.46 16.70 1.55
C ILE A 260 23.73 16.34 0.75
N GLY A 261 23.93 15.05 0.48
CA GLY A 261 25.03 14.56 -0.34
C GLY A 261 25.00 15.12 -1.78
N ILE A 262 23.86 15.02 -2.48
CA ILE A 262 23.70 15.61 -3.82
C ILE A 262 23.99 17.11 -3.81
N ARG A 263 23.46 17.84 -2.82
CA ARG A 263 23.60 19.30 -2.78
C ARG A 263 25.04 19.75 -2.58
N LYS A 264 25.86 18.95 -1.90
CA LYS A 264 27.29 19.25 -1.67
C LYS A 264 28.19 18.76 -2.81
N MET A 265 27.94 17.56 -3.32
CA MET A 265 28.85 16.86 -4.23
C MET A 265 28.38 16.87 -5.69
N GLY A 266 27.11 17.21 -5.93
CA GLY A 266 26.47 17.12 -7.23
C GLY A 266 25.74 15.80 -7.46
N ARG A 267 24.82 15.79 -8.43
CA ARG A 267 23.95 14.65 -8.73
C ARG A 267 24.66 13.50 -9.45
N ARG A 268 25.73 13.80 -10.21
CA ARG A 268 26.50 12.80 -10.99
C ARG A 268 27.64 12.17 -10.19
N ASP A 269 27.81 12.55 -8.94
CA ASP A 269 28.83 12.01 -8.07
C ASP A 269 28.41 10.65 -7.49
N TRP A 270 29.36 9.71 -7.45
CA TRP A 270 29.13 8.36 -6.92
C TRP A 270 29.03 8.31 -5.40
N ARG A 271 29.64 9.28 -4.72
CA ARG A 271 29.71 9.36 -3.25
C ARG A 271 28.32 9.40 -2.59
N PRO A 272 27.39 10.32 -2.94
CA PRO A 272 26.05 10.33 -2.33
C PRO A 272 25.25 9.07 -2.67
N TRP A 273 25.40 8.54 -3.88
CA TRP A 273 24.73 7.30 -4.31
C TRP A 273 25.21 6.09 -3.50
N ALA A 274 26.53 5.90 -3.38
CA ALA A 274 27.13 4.82 -2.61
C ALA A 274 26.83 4.95 -1.12
N LEU A 275 26.89 6.16 -0.55
CA LEU A 275 26.56 6.40 0.85
C LEU A 275 25.10 6.03 1.15
N SER A 276 24.15 6.46 0.32
CA SER A 276 22.74 6.12 0.48
C SER A 276 22.50 4.61 0.36
N LEU A 277 23.19 3.94 -0.57
CA LEU A 277 23.14 2.49 -0.72
C LEU A 277 23.70 1.76 0.51
N LEU A 278 24.83 2.22 1.05
CA LEU A 278 25.41 1.66 2.26
C LEU A 278 24.49 1.82 3.47
N ILE A 279 23.85 2.99 3.62
CA ILE A 279 22.85 3.23 4.67
C ILE A 279 21.66 2.27 4.53
N GLU A 280 21.17 2.05 3.31
CA GLU A 280 20.09 1.09 3.04
C GLU A 280 20.48 -0.34 3.43
N LEU A 281 21.68 -0.78 3.05
CA LEU A 281 22.18 -2.12 3.38
C LEU A 281 22.41 -2.28 4.89
N ALA A 282 22.99 -1.28 5.54
CA ALA A 282 23.20 -1.25 6.98
C ALA A 282 21.85 -1.31 7.73
N SER A 283 20.91 -0.46 7.36
CA SER A 283 19.55 -0.45 7.91
C SER A 283 18.90 -1.84 7.82
N ARG A 284 18.89 -2.44 6.62
CA ARG A 284 18.30 -3.78 6.42
C ARG A 284 18.99 -4.86 7.23
N GLN A 285 20.31 -4.83 7.30
CA GLN A 285 21.07 -5.81 8.06
C GLN A 285 20.77 -5.70 9.55
N MET A 286 20.69 -4.47 10.08
CA MET A 286 20.35 -4.22 11.49
C MET A 286 18.92 -4.66 11.83
N VAL A 287 17.93 -4.25 11.02
CA VAL A 287 16.53 -4.66 11.19
C VAL A 287 16.38 -6.18 11.09
N ARG A 288 17.03 -6.81 10.11
CA ARG A 288 16.99 -8.27 9.96
C ARG A 288 17.62 -8.96 11.17
N THR A 289 18.77 -8.49 11.65
CA THR A 289 19.46 -9.09 12.79
C THR A 289 18.61 -8.99 14.05
N ASP A 290 18.01 -7.83 14.31
CA ASP A 290 17.10 -7.60 15.46
C ASP A 290 15.87 -8.52 15.39
N LEU A 291 15.21 -8.58 14.23
CA LEU A 291 14.04 -9.45 14.03
C LEU A 291 14.38 -10.95 14.07
N HIS A 292 15.64 -11.33 13.82
CA HIS A 292 16.13 -12.72 13.95
C HIS A 292 16.45 -13.09 15.40
N ILE A 293 17.02 -12.19 16.20
CA ILE A 293 17.30 -12.42 17.63
C ILE A 293 16.01 -12.72 18.40
N ASP A 294 14.92 -12.05 18.03
CA ASP A 294 13.60 -12.21 18.63
C ASP A 294 12.88 -13.52 18.21
N LYS A 295 13.36 -14.20 17.13
CA LYS A 295 12.77 -15.44 16.58
C LYS A 295 13.12 -16.71 17.37
N LYS A 296 12.94 -16.73 18.70
CA LYS A 296 12.90 -18.00 19.48
C LYS A 296 11.50 -18.65 19.46
N GLY A 297 10.90 -18.78 18.27
CA GLY A 297 9.68 -19.59 18.05
C GLY A 297 8.44 -18.87 17.50
N GLN A 298 8.47 -17.56 17.25
CA GLN A 298 7.32 -16.85 16.69
C GLN A 298 7.38 -16.77 15.15
N PRO A 299 6.26 -17.01 14.43
CA PRO A 299 6.18 -16.78 12.99
C PRO A 299 6.35 -15.29 12.65
N GLU A 300 6.85 -15.00 11.45
CA GLU A 300 7.00 -13.62 10.96
C GLU A 300 5.64 -13.01 10.64
N HIS A 301 5.35 -11.83 11.19
CA HIS A 301 4.07 -11.17 10.97
C HIS A 301 3.88 -10.73 9.52
N THR A 302 2.67 -10.84 8.99
CA THR A 302 2.31 -10.45 7.62
C THR A 302 2.70 -9.00 7.30
N ILE A 303 2.32 -8.06 8.16
CA ILE A 303 2.63 -6.62 8.03
C ILE A 303 4.15 -6.40 7.90
N GLU A 304 4.94 -7.13 8.69
CA GLU A 304 6.39 -6.96 8.68
C GLU A 304 7.00 -7.49 7.39
N ARG A 305 6.55 -8.66 6.96
CA ARG A 305 7.00 -9.30 5.72
C ARG A 305 6.68 -8.44 4.50
N GLU A 306 5.49 -7.86 4.46
CA GLU A 306 5.05 -6.99 3.37
C GLU A 306 5.88 -5.70 3.31
N GLU A 307 6.12 -5.06 4.45
CA GLU A 307 6.97 -3.87 4.50
C GLU A 307 8.42 -4.19 4.13
N LEU A 308 8.99 -5.30 4.60
CA LEU A 308 10.32 -5.75 4.18
C LEU A 308 10.38 -6.07 2.69
N SER A 309 9.32 -6.66 2.13
CA SER A 309 9.18 -6.90 0.68
C SER A 309 9.16 -5.58 -0.09
N ARG A 310 8.35 -4.61 0.36
CA ARG A 310 8.28 -3.27 -0.23
C ARG A 310 9.65 -2.58 -0.20
N ARG A 311 10.36 -2.64 0.93
CA ARG A 311 11.73 -2.10 1.03
C ARG A 311 12.66 -2.79 0.03
N LYS A 312 12.58 -4.11 -0.17
CA LYS A 312 13.34 -4.81 -1.22
C LYS A 312 13.06 -4.25 -2.61
N TRP A 313 11.80 -4.00 -2.96
CA TRP A 313 11.44 -3.37 -4.24
C TRP A 313 11.97 -1.94 -4.37
N LEU A 314 11.98 -1.16 -3.28
CA LEU A 314 12.59 0.17 -3.27
C LEU A 314 14.08 0.17 -3.64
N PHE A 315 14.77 -0.96 -3.41
CA PHE A 315 16.17 -1.11 -3.80
C PHE A 315 16.37 -0.93 -5.31
N LEU A 316 15.40 -1.38 -6.12
CA LEU A 316 15.51 -1.31 -7.58
C LEU A 316 15.55 0.13 -8.10
N TYR A 317 15.00 1.10 -7.35
CA TYR A 317 15.09 2.52 -7.72
C TYR A 317 16.53 3.07 -7.71
N TYR A 318 17.47 2.43 -7.01
CA TYR A 318 18.88 2.81 -7.10
C TYR A 318 19.47 2.59 -8.49
N LEU A 319 18.90 1.66 -9.27
CA LEU A 319 19.27 1.45 -10.68
C LEU A 319 18.76 2.59 -11.57
N LEU A 320 17.67 3.25 -11.17
CA LEU A 320 17.08 4.39 -11.87
C LEU A 320 17.70 5.74 -11.46
N ARG A 321 18.57 5.74 -10.44
CA ARG A 321 19.16 6.94 -9.88
C ARG A 321 20.51 7.26 -10.51
N SER A 322 20.77 8.53 -10.82
CA SER A 322 22.09 9.00 -11.22
C SER A 322 23.09 8.86 -10.05
N PRO A 323 24.37 8.51 -10.30
CA PRO A 323 25.02 8.33 -11.60
C PRO A 323 24.90 6.93 -12.22
N PHE A 324 24.38 5.94 -11.48
CA PHE A 324 24.29 4.56 -11.98
C PHE A 324 23.41 4.48 -13.23
N PHE A 325 22.28 5.21 -13.22
CA PHE A 325 21.38 5.28 -14.37
C PHE A 325 22.10 5.78 -15.62
N ASP A 326 22.71 6.96 -15.54
CA ASP A 326 23.38 7.63 -16.65
C ASP A 326 24.49 6.76 -17.27
N ARG A 327 25.23 5.98 -16.46
CA ARG A 327 26.36 5.18 -16.96
C ARG A 327 25.97 3.79 -17.46
N PHE A 328 25.05 3.11 -16.78
CA PHE A 328 24.78 1.69 -17.02
C PHE A 328 23.35 1.45 -17.49
N THR A 329 22.37 1.92 -16.72
CA THR A 329 20.96 1.60 -16.97
C THR A 329 20.46 2.24 -18.25
N GLU A 330 20.82 3.49 -18.53
CA GLU A 330 20.32 4.23 -19.69
C GLU A 330 20.60 3.49 -21.01
N SER A 331 21.85 3.08 -21.24
CA SER A 331 22.22 2.38 -22.49
C SER A 331 21.58 1.00 -22.66
N ARG A 332 21.30 0.32 -21.54
CA ARG A 332 20.66 -1.00 -21.53
C ARG A 332 19.16 -0.86 -21.74
N LEU A 333 18.57 0.12 -21.09
CA LEU A 333 17.16 0.46 -21.18
C LEU A 333 16.80 0.93 -22.60
N THR A 334 17.60 1.78 -23.22
CA THR A 334 17.35 2.21 -24.62
C THR A 334 17.49 1.04 -25.59
N ARG A 335 18.47 0.15 -25.40
CA ARG A 335 18.58 -1.08 -26.20
C ARG A 335 17.37 -2.00 -26.04
N ALA A 336 16.92 -2.20 -24.81
CA ALA A 336 15.72 -2.99 -24.52
C ALA A 336 14.46 -2.34 -25.10
N ALA A 337 14.30 -1.02 -24.96
CA ALA A 337 13.20 -0.27 -25.55
C ALA A 337 13.20 -0.39 -27.07
N ASN A 338 14.33 -0.18 -27.75
CA ASN A 338 14.42 -0.29 -29.20
C ASN A 338 14.11 -1.73 -29.67
N TRP A 339 14.60 -2.74 -28.94
CA TRP A 339 14.27 -4.14 -29.23
C TRP A 339 12.77 -4.44 -29.07
N CYS A 340 12.12 -3.90 -28.03
CA CYS A 340 10.67 -3.99 -27.87
C CYS A 340 9.92 -3.23 -28.99
N GLY A 341 10.46 -2.11 -29.43
CA GLY A 341 9.90 -1.26 -30.50
C GLY A 341 9.75 -2.01 -31.83
N ASN A 342 10.69 -2.91 -32.12
CA ASN A 342 10.71 -3.70 -33.35
C ASN A 342 9.68 -4.85 -33.34
N LYS A 343 8.94 -5.06 -32.26
CA LYS A 343 7.94 -6.12 -32.13
C LYS A 343 6.54 -5.51 -32.03
N PRO A 344 5.57 -5.95 -32.86
CA PRO A 344 4.25 -5.31 -32.94
C PRO A 344 3.53 -5.24 -31.59
N LEU A 345 3.60 -6.32 -30.79
CA LEU A 345 2.98 -6.41 -29.46
C LEU A 345 3.72 -5.64 -28.35
N LEU A 346 5.02 -5.38 -28.49
CA LEU A 346 5.84 -4.73 -27.45
C LEU A 346 6.19 -3.28 -27.78
N SER A 347 5.75 -2.79 -28.94
CA SER A 347 5.97 -1.41 -29.40
C SER A 347 5.45 -0.36 -28.41
N LEU A 348 4.32 -0.63 -27.76
CA LEU A 348 3.75 0.24 -26.72
C LEU A 348 4.67 0.35 -25.50
N LEU A 349 5.28 -0.77 -25.07
CA LEU A 349 6.24 -0.76 -23.95
C LEU A 349 7.48 0.05 -24.28
N SER A 350 7.98 -0.05 -25.52
CA SER A 350 9.09 0.77 -26.00
C SER A 350 8.77 2.25 -25.84
N ALA A 351 7.60 2.66 -26.32
CA ALA A 351 7.18 4.05 -26.30
C ALA A 351 7.02 4.56 -24.86
N LEU A 352 6.38 3.78 -23.98
CA LEU A 352 6.29 4.13 -22.55
C LEU A 352 7.66 4.29 -21.89
N ILE A 353 8.62 3.38 -22.16
CA ILE A 353 9.96 3.50 -21.57
C ILE A 353 10.65 4.79 -22.03
N GLN A 354 10.52 5.14 -23.32
CA GLN A 354 11.11 6.37 -23.87
C GLN A 354 10.46 7.62 -23.28
N ASP A 355 9.13 7.60 -23.08
CA ASP A 355 8.37 8.72 -22.50
C ASP A 355 8.72 8.95 -21.01
N TYR A 356 8.99 7.89 -20.24
CA TYR A 356 9.33 8.00 -18.81
C TYR A 356 10.81 8.26 -18.52
N LYS A 357 11.69 7.89 -19.44
CA LYS A 357 13.13 8.13 -19.31
C LYS A 357 13.47 9.58 -18.91
N PRO A 358 12.96 10.64 -19.59
CA PRO A 358 13.25 12.02 -19.20
C PRO A 358 12.70 12.34 -17.81
N LEU A 359 11.56 11.77 -17.39
CA LEU A 359 11.01 11.98 -16.05
C LEU A 359 11.94 11.48 -14.95
N TRP A 360 12.52 10.28 -15.13
CA TRP A 360 13.49 9.70 -14.18
C TRP A 360 14.80 10.50 -14.11
N GLN A 361 15.23 11.06 -15.24
CA GLN A 361 16.43 11.91 -15.30
C GLN A 361 16.16 13.32 -14.78
N GLN A 362 14.98 13.88 -15.01
CA GLN A 362 14.70 15.26 -14.64
C GLN A 362 14.31 15.36 -13.18
N TYR A 363 13.36 14.57 -12.70
CA TYR A 363 12.72 14.73 -11.40
C TYR A 363 13.26 13.77 -10.32
N TYR A 364 13.37 14.27 -9.09
CA TYR A 364 13.92 13.53 -7.96
C TYR A 364 12.93 12.49 -7.42
N PHE A 365 11.66 12.87 -7.22
CA PHE A 365 10.68 11.99 -6.59
C PHE A 365 10.29 10.75 -7.41
N TYR A 366 10.55 10.75 -8.73
CA TYR A 366 10.40 9.55 -9.54
C TYR A 366 11.41 8.45 -9.20
N THR A 367 12.55 8.80 -8.59
CA THR A 367 13.64 7.87 -8.25
C THR A 367 13.99 7.85 -6.77
N ALA A 368 13.30 8.67 -5.95
CA ALA A 368 13.58 8.81 -4.52
C ALA A 368 13.27 7.56 -3.71
N GLY A 369 12.36 6.71 -4.18
CA GLY A 369 12.03 5.41 -3.57
C GLY A 369 11.81 5.51 -2.05
N SER A 370 11.05 6.53 -1.61
CA SER A 370 10.91 6.92 -0.21
C SER A 370 9.49 6.82 0.31
#